data_AF-A0A8T7IVT1-F1
#
_entry.id   AF-A0A8T7IVT1-F1
#
_cell.length_a   1.000
_cell.length_b   1.000
_cell.length_c   1.000
_cell.angle_alpha   90.00
_cell.angle_beta   90.00
_cell.angle_gamma   90.00
#
_symmetry.space_group_name_H-M   'P 1'
#
loop_
_entity.id
_entity.type
_entity.pdbx_description
1 polymer ?
#
loop_
_entity_poly.entity_id
_entity_poly.type
_entity_poly.pdbx_seq_one_letter_code
_entity_poly.pdbx_strand_id
1 'polypeptide(L)' 'MAKHLFTSESVSEGHPDKIADQISDAVLDAILEQDPKARVACETYVKTGMVMVGGEV' A
#
# COMPACT_ATOMS: atom_id res chain seq x y z
N MET A 1 9.54 24.06 -32.19
CA MET A 1 9.30 23.28 -30.96
C MET A 1 9.40 21.80 -31.32
N ALA A 2 10.31 21.04 -30.73
CA ALA A 2 10.39 19.59 -30.94
C ALA A 2 9.24 18.89 -30.19
N LYS A 3 8.61 17.86 -30.78
CA LYS A 3 7.60 17.02 -30.10
C LYS A 3 8.30 16.16 -29.04
N HIS A 4 7.87 16.26 -27.79
CA HIS A 4 8.28 15.36 -26.71
C HIS A 4 7.27 14.21 -26.60
N LEU A 5 7.77 12.98 -26.49
CA LEU A 5 6.94 11.80 -26.23
C LEU A 5 7.12 11.40 -24.77
N PHE A 6 6.00 11.24 -24.06
CA PHE A 6 5.92 10.83 -22.67
C PHE A 6 4.89 9.71 -22.52
N THR A 7 5.19 8.71 -21.69
CA THR A 7 4.30 7.59 -21.40
C THR A 7 4.22 7.40 -19.89
N SER A 8 3.04 7.03 -19.40
CA SER A 8 2.77 6.65 -18.01
C SER A 8 1.90 5.40 -18.01
N GLU A 9 1.94 4.65 -16.92
CA GLU A 9 1.06 3.51 -16.66
C GLU A 9 0.36 3.65 -15.32
N SER A 10 -0.63 2.80 -15.10
CA SER A 10 -1.36 2.65 -13.84
C SER A 10 -1.86 1.21 -13.75
N VAL A 11 -2.13 0.74 -12.54
CA VAL A 11 -2.68 -0.59 -12.27
C VAL A 11 -3.95 -0.45 -11.43
N SER A 12 -4.87 -1.39 -11.57
CA SER A 12 -6.11 -1.38 -10.80
C SER A 12 -5.87 -1.76 -9.33
N GLU A 13 -6.87 -1.51 -8.49
CA GLU A 13 -6.89 -1.93 -7.07
C GLU A 13 -6.66 -3.43 -6.86
N GLY A 14 -6.92 -4.26 -7.88
CA GLY A 14 -6.72 -5.71 -7.84
C GLY A 14 -5.29 -6.17 -8.16
N HIS A 15 -4.39 -5.25 -8.52
CA HIS A 15 -2.97 -5.58 -8.68
C HIS A 15 -2.39 -6.00 -7.32
N PRO A 16 -1.60 -7.08 -7.21
CA PRO A 16 -1.11 -7.59 -5.92
C PRO A 16 -0.40 -6.51 -5.09
N ASP A 17 0.40 -5.64 -5.73
CA ASP A 17 1.05 -4.52 -5.03
C ASP A 17 0.03 -3.49 -4.51
N LYS A 18 -1.04 -3.20 -5.27
CA LYS A 18 -2.10 -2.31 -4.79
C LYS A 18 -2.95 -2.94 -3.71
N ILE A 19 -3.10 -4.27 -3.70
CA ILE A 19 -3.74 -4.99 -2.60
C ILE A 19 -2.87 -4.88 -1.35
N ALA A 20 -1.54 -5.02 -1.47
CA ALA A 20 -0.61 -4.83 -0.36
C ALA A 20 -0.71 -3.40 0.21
N ASP A 21 -0.67 -2.38 -0.65
CA ASP A 21 -0.83 -0.96 -0.27
C ASP A 21 -2.13 -0.75 0.52
N GLN A 22 -3.26 -1.24 0.00
CA GLN A 22 -4.57 -1.09 0.64
C GLN A 22 -4.65 -1.77 2.01
N ILE A 23 -4.04 -2.95 2.17
CA ILE A 23 -4.00 -3.65 3.46
C ILE A 23 -3.14 -2.87 4.46
N SER A 24 -1.97 -2.39 4.03
CA SER A 24 -1.09 -1.58 4.88
C SER A 24 -1.77 -0.29 5.35
N ASP A 25 -2.45 0.42 4.44
CA ASP A 25 -3.18 1.65 4.77
C ASP A 25 -4.39 1.36 5.68
N ALA A 26 -5.12 0.25 5.46
CA ALA A 26 -6.22 -0.12 6.34
C ALA A 26 -5.77 -0.41 7.78
N VAL A 27 -4.57 -0.99 7.96
CA VAL A 27 -3.97 -1.17 9.29
C VAL A 27 -3.60 0.18 9.91
N LEU A 28 -2.98 1.08 9.13
CA LEU A 28 -2.66 2.43 9.57
C LEU A 28 -3.92 3.19 10.01
N ASP A 29 -4.97 3.20 9.19
CA ASP A 29 -6.23 3.89 9.46
C ASP A 29 -6.86 3.39 10.77
N ALA A 30 -6.92 2.07 10.97
CA ALA A 30 -7.49 1.48 12.17
C ALA A 30 -6.70 1.81 13.45
N ILE A 31 -5.38 2.01 13.33
CA ILE A 31 -4.53 2.43 14.46
C ILE A 31 -4.70 3.93 14.71
N LEU A 32 -4.68 4.77 13.66
CA LEU A 32 -4.83 6.22 13.78
C LEU A 32 -6.21 6.65 14.27
N GLU A 33 -7.26 5.86 13.98
CA GLU A 33 -8.59 6.06 14.54
C GLU A 33 -8.59 6.00 16.08
N GLN A 34 -7.73 5.15 16.66
CA GLN A 34 -7.60 4.98 18.12
C GLN A 34 -6.55 5.89 18.74
N ASP A 35 -5.39 6.07 18.07
CA ASP A 35 -4.31 6.97 18.48
C ASP A 35 -3.78 7.76 17.28
N PRO A 36 -4.23 9.03 17.11
CA PRO A 36 -3.78 9.90 16.02
C PRO A 36 -2.28 10.24 16.04
N LYS A 37 -1.54 9.89 17.11
CA LYS A 37 -0.09 10.12 17.23
C LYS A 37 0.72 8.82 17.10
N ALA A 38 0.09 7.69 16.82
CA ALA A 38 0.76 6.42 16.62
C ALA A 38 1.79 6.50 15.48
N ARG A 39 2.84 5.69 15.58
CA ARG A 39 3.92 5.63 14.58
C ARG A 39 3.94 4.25 13.94
N VAL A 40 3.30 4.13 12.79
CA VAL A 40 3.12 2.85 12.09
C VAL A 40 4.00 2.81 10.84
N ALA A 41 4.76 1.73 10.69
CA ALA A 41 5.49 1.33 9.51
C ALA A 41 5.04 -0.08 9.11
N CYS A 42 3.85 -0.17 8.50
CA CYS A 42 3.18 -1.44 8.18
C CYS A 42 3.51 -1.88 6.75
N GLU A 43 4.15 -3.04 6.62
CA GLU A 43 4.52 -3.64 5.34
C GLU A 43 3.66 -4.88 5.06
N THR A 44 3.11 -4.99 3.85
CA THR A 44 2.29 -6.13 3.45
C THR A 44 2.91 -6.89 2.27
N TYR A 45 3.05 -8.20 2.40
CA TYR A 45 3.54 -9.10 1.36
C TYR A 45 2.43 -10.06 0.95
N VAL A 46 2.08 -10.09 -0.33
CA VAL A 46 1.00 -10.94 -0.86
C VAL A 46 1.55 -11.98 -1.82
N LYS A 47 1.20 -13.24 -1.60
CA LYS A 47 1.46 -14.36 -2.53
C LYS A 47 0.27 -15.31 -2.54
N THR A 48 0.33 -16.32 -3.41
CA THR A 48 -0.71 -17.35 -3.54
C THR A 48 -1.04 -17.98 -2.19
N GLY A 49 -2.26 -17.75 -1.71
CA GLY A 49 -2.77 -18.31 -0.46
C GLY A 49 -2.17 -17.72 0.81
N MET A 50 -1.44 -16.60 0.74
CA MET A 50 -0.80 -16.01 1.91
C MET A 50 -0.77 -14.48 1.82
N VAL A 51 -1.12 -13.84 2.94
CA VAL A 51 -0.83 -12.43 3.23
C VAL A 51 0.02 -12.41 4.49
N MET A 52 1.17 -11.76 4.43
CA MET A 52 2.05 -11.54 5.57
C MET A 52 2.09 -10.05 5.86
N VAL A 53 1.72 -9.65 7.07
CA VAL A 53 1.85 -8.28 7.57
C VAL A 53 3.04 -8.23 8.53
N GLY A 54 3.96 -7.30 8.30
CA GLY A 54 5.17 -7.11 9.10
C GLY A 54 5.50 -5.62 9.28
N GLY A 55 6.62 -5.34 9.95
CA GLY A 55 7.08 -3.99 10.25
C GLY A 55 6.89 -3.61 11.72
N GLU A 56 6.75 -2.31 11.99
CA GLU A 56 6.70 -1.73 13.34
C GLU A 56 5.41 -0.93 13.57
N VAL A 57 4.88 -1.00 14.79
CA VAL A 57 3.68 -0.27 15.26
C VAL A 57 3.99 0.42 16.58
#